data_AF-A0AAW8KLA4-F1
#
_entry.id   AF-A0AAW8KLA4-F1
#
_cell.length_a   1.000
_cell.length_b   1.000
_cell.length_c   1.000
_cell.angle_alpha   90.00
_cell.angle_beta   90.00
_cell.angle_gamma   90.00
#
_symmetry.space_group_name_H-M   'P 1'
#
loop_
_entity.id
_entity.type
_entity.pdbx_description
1 polymer ?
#
loop_
_entity_poly.entity_id
_entity_poly.type
_entity_poly.pdbx_seq_one_letter_code
_entity_poly.pdbx_strand_id
1 'polypeptide(L)'
;MELYYNDYSTFLKYYYNEPVYKIPINLADGNCPNRDGRISTGGCTFCDATGSGFQCLPDDMSIADQIAENKAFYKKRFKCERFI
;
A
#
# COMPACT_ATOMS: atom_id res chain seq x y z
N MET A 1 -26.49 -15.11 -9.53
CA MET A 1 -25.16 -15.62 -9.96
C MET A 1 -24.38 -15.82 -8.69
N GLU A 2 -24.09 -17.07 -8.29
CA GLU A 2 -23.20 -17.32 -7.16
C GLU A 2 -21.79 -16.86 -7.53
N LEU A 3 -21.19 -16.02 -6.69
CA LEU A 3 -19.79 -15.63 -6.82
C LEU A 3 -18.94 -16.69 -6.13
N TYR A 4 -18.25 -17.53 -6.91
CA TYR A 4 -17.29 -18.53 -6.38
C TYR A 4 -16.02 -17.90 -5.80
N TYR A 5 -15.81 -16.60 -6.03
CA TYR A 5 -14.73 -15.81 -5.48
C TYR A 5 -15.25 -14.45 -5.05
N ASN A 6 -14.99 -14.10 -3.80
CA ASN A 6 -15.30 -12.78 -3.25
C ASN A 6 -14.00 -11.99 -3.18
N ASP A 7 -13.74 -11.14 -4.18
CA ASP A 7 -12.58 -10.29 -4.15
C ASP A 7 -12.69 -9.31 -2.97
N TYR A 8 -11.54 -8.99 -2.38
CA TYR A 8 -11.50 -8.22 -1.15
C TYR A 8 -12.12 -6.82 -1.30
N SER A 9 -12.00 -6.20 -2.47
CA SER A 9 -12.56 -4.87 -2.72
C SER A 9 -14.09 -4.89 -2.78
N THR A 10 -14.67 -5.91 -3.41
CA THR A 10 -16.13 -6.15 -3.44
C THR A 10 -16.65 -6.44 -2.03
N PHE A 11 -15.96 -7.30 -1.27
CA PHE A 11 -16.32 -7.57 0.12
C PHE A 11 -16.34 -6.31 0.97
N LEU A 12 -15.27 -5.51 0.93
CA LEU A 12 -15.14 -4.28 1.71
C LEU A 12 -16.22 -3.26 1.34
N LYS A 13 -16.50 -3.11 0.04
CA LYS A 13 -17.55 -2.22 -0.44
C LYS A 13 -18.94 -2.67 0.04
N TYR A 14 -19.21 -3.97 0.04
CA TYR A 14 -20.46 -4.51 0.58
C TYR A 14 -20.56 -4.28 2.10
N TYR A 15 -19.49 -4.60 2.85
CA TYR A 15 -19.48 -4.55 4.31
C TYR A 15 -19.56 -3.11 4.85
N TYR A 16 -18.86 -2.17 4.21
CA TYR A 16 -18.82 -0.76 4.65
C TYR A 16 -19.76 0.16 3.89
N ASN A 17 -20.45 -0.35 2.87
CA ASN A 17 -21.34 0.40 1.96
C ASN A 17 -20.64 1.57 1.23
N GLU A 18 -19.31 1.51 1.10
CA GLU A 18 -18.50 2.52 0.42
C GLU A 18 -17.15 1.94 -0.05
N PRO A 19 -16.49 2.52 -1.07
CA PRO A 19 -15.16 2.08 -1.49
C PRO A 19 -14.12 2.28 -0.38
N VAL A 20 -13.27 1.28 -0.16
CA VAL A 20 -12.17 1.31 0.80
C VAL A 20 -10.85 1.18 0.05
N TYR A 21 -9.90 2.09 0.31
CA TYR A 21 -8.60 2.11 -0.36
C TYR A 21 -7.46 1.84 0.62
N LYS A 22 -6.51 1.00 0.20
CA LYS A 22 -5.29 0.77 0.97
C LYS A 22 -4.34 1.96 0.85
N ILE A 23 -3.80 2.43 1.97
CA ILE A 23 -2.77 3.47 1.99
C ILE A 23 -1.39 2.82 1.94
N PRO A 24 -0.59 3.05 0.88
CA PRO A 24 0.79 2.60 0.84
C PRO A 24 1.63 3.42 1.81
N ILE A 25 2.47 2.75 2.60
CA ILE A 25 3.40 3.38 3.54
C ILE A 25 4.80 2.90 3.22
N ASN A 26 5.71 3.85 3.06
CA ASN A 26 7.14 3.62 2.93
C ASN A 26 7.80 3.85 4.28
N LEU A 27 8.65 2.91 4.69
CA LEU A 27 9.40 3.04 5.95
C LEU A 27 10.81 3.50 5.61
N ALA A 28 11.25 4.60 6.24
CA ALA A 28 12.65 4.96 6.29
C ALA A 28 13.46 3.77 6.80
N ASP A 29 14.62 3.55 6.19
CA ASP A 29 15.57 2.49 6.54
C ASP A 29 15.06 1.08 6.24
N GLY A 30 14.33 0.91 5.13
CA GLY A 30 13.82 -0.34 4.57
C GLY A 30 14.87 -1.46 4.43
N ASN A 31 15.27 -2.01 5.57
CA ASN A 31 16.12 -3.17 5.77
C ASN A 31 15.29 -4.41 5.47
N CYS A 32 14.78 -4.47 4.24
CA CYS A 32 14.21 -5.69 3.71
C CYS A 32 15.28 -6.76 3.90
N PRO A 33 15.02 -7.82 4.68
CA PRO A 33 16.05 -8.79 5.02
C PRO A 33 16.59 -9.54 3.79
N ASN A 34 15.86 -9.47 2.67
CA ASN A 34 16.26 -10.03 1.39
C ASN A 34 17.20 -9.09 0.60
N ARG A 35 17.33 -7.82 1.01
CA ARG A 35 18.21 -6.81 0.40
C ARG A 35 19.36 -6.39 1.30
N ASP A 36 19.12 -6.28 2.60
CA ASP A 36 20.12 -5.85 3.59
C ASP A 36 21.19 -6.92 3.89
N GLY A 37 21.04 -8.13 3.35
CA GLY A 37 21.98 -9.24 3.52
C GLY A 37 21.68 -10.18 4.70
N ARG A 38 20.62 -9.94 5.49
CA ARG A 38 20.30 -10.78 6.66
C ARG A 38 19.75 -12.16 6.30
N ILE A 39 18.90 -12.24 5.27
CA ILE A 39 18.31 -13.49 4.76
C ILE A 39 18.81 -13.79 3.35
N SER A 40 18.92 -12.77 2.50
CA SER A 40 19.42 -12.88 1.12
C SER A 40 20.11 -11.60 0.68
N THR A 41 20.77 -11.66 -0.47
CA THR A 41 21.37 -10.50 -1.15
C THR A 41 20.66 -10.28 -2.49
N GLY A 42 20.45 -9.01 -2.87
CA GLY A 42 19.86 -8.63 -4.17
C GLY A 42 18.34 -8.40 -4.19
N GLY A 43 17.60 -8.84 -3.17
CA GLY A 43 16.13 -8.69 -3.10
C GLY A 43 15.34 -9.83 -3.74
N CYS A 44 14.01 -9.75 -3.66
CA CYS A 44 13.13 -10.72 -4.31
C CYS A 44 13.09 -10.48 -5.83
N THR A 45 12.78 -11.51 -6.63
CA THR A 45 12.58 -11.37 -8.09
C THR A 45 11.51 -10.34 -8.48
N PHE A 46 10.62 -10.00 -7.54
CA PHE A 46 9.56 -9.01 -7.70
C PHE A 46 9.97 -7.59 -7.28
N CYS A 47 11.13 -7.40 -6.64
CA CYS A 47 11.60 -6.09 -6.21
C CYS A 47 12.14 -5.32 -7.42
N ASP A 48 11.70 -4.07 -7.58
CA ASP A 48 12.32 -3.13 -8.50
C ASP A 48 13.56 -2.46 -7.86
N ALA A 49 14.12 -1.41 -8.48
CA ALA A 49 15.26 -0.70 -7.90
C ALA A 49 14.96 -0.12 -6.50
N THR A 50 13.72 0.31 -6.25
CA THR A 50 13.26 0.91 -4.98
C THR A 50 12.87 -0.12 -3.91
N GLY A 51 12.84 -1.41 -4.25
CA GLY A 51 12.55 -2.48 -3.29
C GLY A 51 11.10 -2.46 -2.82
N SER A 52 10.86 -2.36 -1.51
CA SER A 52 9.50 -2.29 -0.94
C SER A 52 8.83 -0.93 -1.10
N GLY A 53 9.57 0.10 -1.51
CA GLY A 53 9.06 1.45 -1.72
C GLY A 53 8.33 1.66 -3.06
N PHE A 54 8.18 0.62 -3.89
CA PHE A 54 7.52 0.74 -5.19
C PHE A 54 6.11 1.33 -5.05
N GLN A 55 5.84 2.41 -5.79
CA GLN A 55 4.57 3.17 -5.75
C GLN A 55 4.20 3.78 -4.38
N CYS A 56 5.16 3.88 -3.46
CA CYS A 56 4.96 4.60 -2.21
C CYS A 56 5.48 6.05 -2.32
N LEU A 57 5.05 6.89 -1.38
CA LEU A 57 5.66 8.21 -1.18
C LEU A 57 7.12 8.07 -0.69
N PRO A 58 7.92 9.14 -0.78
CA PRO A 58 9.30 9.14 -0.29
C PRO A 58 9.41 8.64 1.16
N ASP A 59 10.46 7.88 1.46
CA ASP A 59 10.71 7.28 2.77
C ASP A 59 11.27 8.28 3.79
N ASP A 60 11.83 9.40 3.34
CA ASP A 60 12.24 10.54 4.18
C ASP A 60 11.04 11.35 4.73
N MET A 61 9.83 11.08 4.24
CA MET A 61 8.59 11.68 4.72
C MET A 61 8.06 10.95 5.95
N SER A 62 7.54 11.70 6.94
CA SER A 62 6.95 11.07 8.13
C SER A 62 5.76 10.18 7.76
N ILE A 63 5.54 9.08 8.50
CA ILE A 63 4.40 8.18 8.27
C ILE A 63 3.07 8.94 8.33
N ALA A 64 2.96 9.93 9.24
CA ALA A 64 1.75 10.75 9.36
C ALA A 64 1.48 11.57 8.09
N ASP A 65 2.51 12.18 7.52
CA ASP A 65 2.39 12.95 6.28
C ASP A 65 2.09 12.05 5.09
N GLN A 66 2.74 10.89 4.99
CA GLN A 66 2.44 9.89 3.96
C GLN A 66 0.97 9.45 4.01
N ILE A 67 0.42 9.21 5.21
CA ILE A 67 -1.00 8.87 5.40
C ILE A 67 -1.89 10.03 4.94
N ALA A 68 -1.57 11.25 5.36
CA ALA A 68 -2.38 12.43 5.05
C ALA A 68 -2.43 12.71 3.54
N GLU A 69 -1.26 12.69 2.88
CA GLU A 69 -1.13 12.97 1.45
C GLU A 69 -1.80 11.89 0.60
N ASN A 70 -1.57 10.61 0.91
CA ASN A 70 -2.26 9.52 0.22
C ASN A 70 -3.78 9.61 0.38
N LYS A 71 -4.29 9.83 1.60
CA LYS A 71 -5.74 10.01 1.82
C LYS A 71 -6.27 11.17 0.96
N ALA A 72 -5.59 12.31 0.93
CA ALA A 72 -5.99 13.44 0.10
C ALA A 72 -6.03 13.09 -1.40
N PHE A 73 -5.01 12.37 -1.88
CA PHE A 73 -4.96 11.88 -3.26
C PHE A 73 -6.12 10.94 -3.59
N TYR A 74 -6.34 9.91 -2.78
CA TYR A 74 -7.39 8.91 -3.03
C TYR A 74 -8.80 9.53 -2.92
N LYS A 75 -9.06 10.40 -1.93
CA LYS A 75 -10.31 11.19 -1.85
C LYS A 75 -10.58 11.95 -3.14
N LYS A 76 -9.58 12.70 -3.63
CA LYS A 76 -9.70 13.52 -4.84
C LYS A 76 -9.97 12.67 -6.07
N ARG A 77 -9.19 11.59 -6.24
CA ARG A 77 -9.13 10.77 -7.46
C ARG A 77 -10.24 9.72 -7.57
N PHE A 78 -10.66 9.15 -6.45
CA PHE A 78 -11.59 8.02 -6.42
C PHE A 78 -12.86 8.28 -5.61
N LYS A 79 -12.98 9.45 -4.96
CA LYS A 79 -14.17 9.85 -4.18
C LYS A 79 -14.51 8.86 -3.06
N CYS A 80 -13.50 8.28 -2.44
CA CYS A 80 -13.63 7.39 -1.29
C CYS A 80 -13.38 8.14 0.02
N GLU A 81 -14.03 7.71 1.10
CA GLU A 81 -13.82 8.30 2.44
C GLU A 81 -13.17 7.30 3.43
N ARG A 82 -13.09 6.01 3.07
CA ARG A 82 -12.48 4.97 3.91
C ARG A 82 -11.16 4.43 3.39
N PHE A 83 -10.32 4.10 4.36
CA PHE A 83 -8.95 3.69 4.16
C PHE A 83 -8.55 2.57 5.11
N ILE A 84 -7.62 1.74 4.68
CA ILE A 84 -6.94 0.70 5.47
C ILE A 84 -5.43 0.78 5.30
#